data_AF-A0A5C0SMU6-F1
#
_entry.id   AF-A0A5C0SMU6-F1
#
_cell.length_a   1.000
_cell.length_b   1.000
_cell.length_c   1.000
_cell.angle_alpha   90.00
_cell.angle_beta   90.00
_cell.angle_gamma   90.00
#
_symmetry.space_group_name_H-M   'P 1'
#
loop_
_entity.id
_entity.type
_entity.pdbx_description
1 polymer ?
#
loop_
_entity_poly.entity_id
_entity_poly.type
_entity_poly.pdbx_seq_one_letter_code
_entity_poly.pdbx_strand_id
1 'polypeptide(L)'
;MSKLAELFENEAVKDFGVALRKALRIGEDYSSLVELEYAETKEQFAEVIKRFLRRYETLAKKGYKGKQLKRPKEERLVELMRLVDEHGVKLVRSALISYALVKGGEENE
;
A
#
# COMPACT_ATOMS: atom_id res chain seq x y z
N MET A 1 -23.05 2.55 -5.28
CA MET A 1 -22.29 1.31 -5.02
C MET A 1 -22.19 1.12 -3.52
N SER A 2 -21.69 -0.02 -3.01
CA SER A 2 -21.44 -0.12 -1.57
C SER A 2 -20.21 0.74 -1.20
N LYS A 3 -20.21 1.35 -0.01
CA LYS A 3 -19.04 2.09 0.52
C LYS A 3 -17.74 1.27 0.49
N LEU A 4 -17.85 -0.06 0.50
CA LEU A 4 -16.72 -0.97 0.42
C LEU A 4 -16.16 -1.05 -1.00
N ALA A 5 -17.00 -1.15 -2.03
CA ALA A 5 -16.53 -1.17 -3.41
C ALA A 5 -15.78 0.12 -3.76
N GLU A 6 -16.31 1.27 -3.32
CA GLU A 6 -15.68 2.58 -3.50
C GLU A 6 -14.29 2.65 -2.84
N LEU A 7 -14.12 2.04 -1.66
CA LEU A 7 -12.81 1.97 -0.98
C LEU A 7 -11.79 1.15 -1.80
N PHE A 8 -12.18 -0.01 -2.30
CA PHE A 8 -11.28 -0.88 -3.08
C PHE A 8 -10.93 -0.30 -4.45
N GLU A 9 -11.82 0.52 -5.02
CA GLU A 9 -11.59 1.23 -6.27
C GLU A 9 -10.86 2.58 -6.09
N ASN A 10 -10.66 3.05 -4.86
CA ASN A 10 -10.01 4.33 -4.59
C ASN A 10 -8.54 4.31 -5.06
N GLU A 11 -8.15 5.35 -5.80
CA GLU A 11 -6.81 5.46 -6.37
C GLU A 11 -5.68 5.50 -5.32
N ALA A 12 -5.94 5.97 -4.10
CA ALA A 12 -4.96 5.90 -3.02
C ALA A 12 -4.70 4.46 -2.58
N VAL A 13 -5.75 3.64 -2.48
CA VAL A 13 -5.63 2.22 -2.17
C VAL A 13 -4.88 1.50 -3.30
N LYS A 14 -5.17 1.82 -4.56
CA LYS A 14 -4.45 1.23 -5.71
C LYS A 14 -2.98 1.62 -5.72
N ASP A 15 -2.65 2.90 -5.57
CA ASP A 15 -1.27 3.40 -5.65
C ASP A 15 -0.38 2.77 -4.56
N PHE A 16 -0.87 2.77 -3.31
CA PHE A 16 -0.17 2.12 -2.20
C PHE A 16 -0.18 0.59 -2.32
N GLY A 17 -1.27 0.00 -2.82
CA GLY A 17 -1.37 -1.44 -3.05
C GLY A 17 -0.38 -1.93 -4.11
N VAL A 18 -0.16 -1.19 -5.20
CA VAL A 18 0.86 -1.48 -6.23
C VAL A 18 2.26 -1.39 -5.61
N ALA A 19 2.52 -0.35 -4.82
CA ALA A 19 3.81 -0.22 -4.14
C ALA A 19 4.06 -1.38 -3.17
N LEU A 20 3.06 -1.74 -2.36
CA LEU A 20 3.14 -2.86 -1.43
C LEU A 20 3.35 -4.20 -2.17
N ARG A 21 2.63 -4.44 -3.28
CA ARG A 21 2.84 -5.61 -4.14
C ARG A 21 4.30 -5.72 -4.60
N LYS A 22 4.86 -4.62 -5.08
CA LYS A 22 6.26 -4.56 -5.53
C LYS A 22 7.23 -4.80 -4.37
N ALA A 23 6.96 -4.22 -3.20
CA ALA A 23 7.74 -4.45 -2.00
C ALA A 23 7.78 -5.94 -1.63
N LEU A 24 6.64 -6.62 -1.69
CA LEU A 24 6.54 -8.05 -1.40
C LEU A 24 7.24 -8.93 -2.44
N ARG A 25 6.99 -8.66 -3.73
CA ARG A 25 7.47 -9.54 -4.82
C ARG A 25 8.92 -9.33 -5.23
N ILE A 26 9.41 -8.10 -5.10
CA ILE A 26 10.76 -7.72 -5.56
C ILE A 26 11.69 -7.49 -4.37
N GLY A 27 11.18 -6.84 -3.32
CA GLY A 27 11.95 -6.49 -2.13
C GLY A 27 11.84 -7.50 -0.99
N GLU A 28 10.99 -8.53 -1.12
CA GLU A 28 10.71 -9.52 -0.07
C GLU A 28 10.32 -8.88 1.28
N ASP A 29 9.68 -7.71 1.25
CA ASP A 29 9.32 -6.93 2.44
C ASP A 29 8.03 -7.46 3.10
N TYR A 30 8.08 -8.71 3.57
CA TYR A 30 7.01 -9.33 4.34
C TYR A 30 6.80 -8.66 5.70
N SER A 31 7.80 -7.94 6.21
CA SER A 31 7.67 -7.14 7.44
C SER A 31 6.60 -6.06 7.30
N SER A 32 6.54 -5.35 6.15
CA SER A 32 5.46 -4.38 5.88
C SER A 32 4.06 -5.01 5.91
N LEU A 33 3.92 -6.23 5.39
CA LEU A 33 2.64 -6.94 5.40
C LEU A 33 2.20 -7.26 6.83
N VAL A 34 3.09 -7.84 7.63
CA VAL A 34 2.82 -8.20 9.02
C VAL A 34 2.52 -6.94 9.85
N GLU A 35 3.36 -5.90 9.74
CA GLU A 35 3.14 -4.63 10.45
C GLU A 35 1.78 -4.01 10.10
N LEU A 36 1.35 -4.04 8.83
CA LEU A 36 0.03 -3.55 8.42
C LEU A 36 -1.10 -4.39 9.00
N GLU A 37 -0.97 -5.72 9.04
CA GLU A 37 -2.00 -6.63 9.56
C GLU A 37 -2.29 -6.39 11.05
N TYR A 38 -1.29 -5.96 11.82
CA TYR A 38 -1.40 -5.65 13.24
C TYR A 38 -1.66 -4.17 13.56
N ALA A 39 -1.75 -3.28 12.57
CA ALA A 39 -2.08 -1.88 12.83
C ALA A 39 -3.56 -1.72 13.20
N GLU A 40 -3.88 -1.33 14.43
CA GLU A 40 -5.26 -1.23 14.93
C GLU A 40 -5.72 0.22 15.08
N THR A 41 -4.82 1.14 15.44
CA THR A 41 -5.12 2.57 15.58
C THR A 41 -4.61 3.38 14.40
N LYS A 42 -5.15 4.59 14.22
CA LYS A 42 -4.73 5.50 13.15
C LYS A 42 -3.24 5.85 13.27
N GLU A 43 -2.75 6.04 14.49
CA GLU A 43 -1.36 6.38 14.79
C GLU A 43 -0.44 5.21 14.46
N GLN A 44 -0.83 3.99 14.82
CA GLN A 44 -0.10 2.77 14.44
C GLN A 44 -0.07 2.62 12.93
N PHE A 45 -1.20 2.80 12.25
CA PHE A 45 -1.26 2.74 10.80
C PHE A 45 -0.34 3.77 10.14
N ALA A 46 -0.37 5.03 10.60
CA ALA A 46 0.50 6.09 10.08
C ALA A 46 1.99 5.76 10.25
N GLU A 47 2.39 5.23 11.41
CA GLU A 47 3.77 4.83 11.67
C GLU A 47 4.18 3.63 10.79
N VAL A 48 3.29 2.66 10.58
CA VAL A 48 3.54 1.54 9.66
C VAL A 48 3.69 2.02 8.21
N ILE A 49 2.82 2.91 7.73
CA ILE A 49 2.92 3.50 6.38
C ILE A 49 4.24 4.25 6.21
N LYS A 50 4.65 5.03 7.21
CA LYS A 50 5.94 5.74 7.20
C LYS A 50 7.13 4.78 7.10
N ARG A 51 7.15 3.69 7.89
CA ARG A 51 8.21 2.67 7.84
C ARG A 51 8.23 1.95 6.49
N PHE A 52 7.06 1.57 6.00
CA PHE A 52 6.89 0.99 4.66
C PHE A 52 7.47 1.91 3.58
N LEU A 53 7.07 3.19 3.54
CA LEU A 53 7.58 4.15 2.55
C LEU A 53 9.11 4.29 2.61
N ARG A 54 9.69 4.28 3.82
CA ARG A 54 11.15 4.32 3.98
C ARG A 54 11.85 3.07 3.42
N ARG A 55 11.30 1.88 3.66
CA ARG A 55 11.82 0.62 3.07
C ARG A 55 11.64 0.63 1.56
N TYR A 56 10.47 1.05 1.09
CA TYR A 56 10.13 1.12 -0.32
C TYR A 56 11.00 2.12 -1.09
N GLU A 57 11.41 3.23 -0.48
CA GLU A 57 12.29 4.21 -1.11
C GLU A 57 13.61 3.59 -1.57
N THR A 58 14.19 2.72 -0.75
CA THR A 58 15.42 1.99 -1.09
C THR A 58 15.19 1.08 -2.30
N LEU A 59 14.07 0.35 -2.32
CA LEU A 59 13.71 -0.53 -3.43
C LEU A 59 13.43 0.26 -4.72
N ALA A 60 12.71 1.38 -4.62
CA ALA A 60 12.36 2.23 -5.74
C ALA A 60 13.58 2.86 -6.41
N LYS A 61 14.58 3.27 -5.60
CA LYS A 61 15.89 3.74 -6.10
C LYS A 61 16.68 2.65 -6.79
N LYS A 62 16.74 1.44 -6.22
CA LYS A 62 17.41 0.29 -6.82
C LYS A 62 16.77 -0.10 -8.15
N GLY A 63 15.45 0.05 -8.26
CA GLY A 63 14.69 -0.31 -9.43
C GLY A 63 14.61 -1.83 -9.64
N TYR A 64 13.98 -2.22 -10.74
CA TYR A 64 13.81 -3.61 -11.16
C TYR A 64 13.82 -3.70 -12.69
N LYS A 65 14.50 -4.70 -13.25
CA LYS A 65 14.65 -4.89 -14.71
C LYS A 65 15.05 -3.60 -15.47
N GLY A 66 15.98 -2.83 -14.90
CA GLY A 66 16.48 -1.59 -15.52
C GLY A 66 15.53 -0.38 -15.45
N LYS A 67 14.41 -0.47 -14.72
CA LYS A 67 13.46 0.63 -14.53
C LYS A 67 13.31 0.98 -13.05
N GLN A 68 13.25 2.27 -12.73
CA GLN A 68 12.89 2.70 -11.38
C GLN A 68 11.42 2.36 -11.08
N LEU A 69 11.14 2.02 -9.82
CA LEU A 69 9.76 1.80 -9.40
C LEU A 69 9.08 3.13 -9.08
N LYS A 70 7.82 3.25 -9.48
CA LYS A 70 6.99 4.41 -9.13
C LYS A 70 6.73 4.42 -7.64
N ARG A 71 6.85 5.61 -7.04
CA ARG A 71 6.54 5.88 -5.64
C ARG A 71 5.06 6.26 -5.52
N PRO A 72 4.39 5.91 -4.41
CA PRO A 72 3.09 6.50 -4.10
C PRO A 72 3.18 8.01 -4.05
N LYS A 73 2.16 8.71 -4.54
CA LYS A 73 2.14 10.17 -4.52
C LYS A 73 1.75 10.72 -3.14
N GLU A 74 2.23 11.92 -2.83
CA GLU A 74 1.87 12.63 -1.59
C GLU A 74 0.36 12.88 -1.47
N GLU A 75 -0.29 13.31 -2.55
CA GLU A 75 -1.75 13.49 -2.62
C GLU A 75 -2.52 12.19 -2.25
N ARG A 76 -1.95 11.03 -2.59
CA ARG A 76 -2.52 9.72 -2.25
C ARG A 76 -2.29 9.34 -0.80
N LEU A 77 -1.22 9.81 -0.17
CA LEU A 77 -1.00 9.62 1.27
C LEU A 77 -2.05 10.37 2.09
N VAL A 78 -2.31 11.64 1.74
CA VAL A 78 -3.34 12.45 2.42
C VAL A 78 -4.71 11.79 2.28
N GLU A 79 -5.05 11.37 1.07
CA GLU A 79 -6.30 10.65 0.80
C GLU A 79 -6.39 9.33 1.55
N LEU A 80 -5.30 8.56 1.62
CA LEU A 80 -5.26 7.30 2.37
C LEU A 80 -5.56 7.50 3.86
N MET A 81 -5.01 8.57 4.45
CA MET A 81 -5.30 8.92 5.85
C MET A 81 -6.75 9.37 6.05
N ARG A 82 -7.33 10.09 5.08
CA ARG A 82 -8.76 10.43 5.08
C ARG A 82 -9.64 9.17 5.05
N LEU A 83 -9.29 8.18 4.23
CA LEU A 83 -10.01 6.91 4.18
C LEU A 83 -9.94 6.15 5.51
N VAL A 84 -8.82 6.25 6.24
CA VAL A 84 -8.70 5.67 7.59
C VAL A 84 -9.66 6.34 8.56
N ASP A 85 -9.82 7.67 8.47
CA ASP A 85 -10.78 8.41 9.28
C ASP A 85 -12.24 8.03 8.95
N GLU A 86 -12.54 7.81 7.66
CA GLU A 86 -13.90 7.53 7.19
C GLU A 86 -14.35 6.08 7.38
N HIS A 87 -13.43 5.12 7.17
CA HIS A 87 -13.73 3.69 7.11
C HIS A 87 -13.08 2.89 8.24
N GLY A 88 -12.16 3.48 8.99
CA GLY A 88 -11.38 2.82 10.02
C GLY A 88 -10.20 2.01 9.46
N VAL A 89 -9.19 1.82 10.31
CA VAL A 89 -7.92 1.18 9.97
C VAL A 89 -8.10 -0.23 9.40
N LYS A 90 -9.01 -1.03 10.00
CA LYS A 90 -9.22 -2.42 9.62
C LYS A 90 -9.66 -2.56 8.16
N LEU A 91 -10.57 -1.72 7.69
CA LEU A 91 -11.04 -1.80 6.30
C LEU A 91 -9.96 -1.35 5.32
N VAL A 92 -9.26 -0.25 5.63
CA VAL A 92 -8.20 0.29 4.76
C VAL A 92 -7.01 -0.66 4.67
N ARG A 93 -6.52 -1.21 5.79
CA ARG A 93 -5.41 -2.18 5.78
C ARG A 93 -5.79 -3.44 5.00
N SER A 94 -7.01 -3.94 5.17
CA SER A 94 -7.50 -5.09 4.40
C SER A 94 -7.56 -4.78 2.90
N ALA A 95 -8.03 -3.60 2.50
CA ALA A 95 -8.07 -3.21 1.09
C ALA A 95 -6.65 -3.13 0.48
N LEU A 96 -5.69 -2.53 1.19
CA LEU A 96 -4.28 -2.48 0.77
C LEU A 96 -3.67 -3.88 0.61
N ILE A 97 -3.84 -4.73 1.62
CA ILE A 97 -3.30 -6.09 1.64
C ILE A 97 -3.93 -6.92 0.53
N SER A 98 -5.26 -6.91 0.40
CA SER A 98 -5.96 -7.61 -0.67
C SER A 98 -5.49 -7.15 -2.05
N TYR A 99 -5.36 -5.84 -2.27
CA TYR A 99 -4.82 -5.33 -3.53
C TYR A 99 -3.41 -5.88 -3.79
N ALA A 100 -2.53 -5.82 -2.79
CA ALA A 100 -1.15 -6.26 -2.95
C ALA A 100 -1.03 -7.76 -3.28
N LEU A 101 -1.86 -8.60 -2.64
CA LEU A 101 -1.82 -10.05 -2.79
C LEU A 101 -2.49 -10.56 -4.06
N VAL A 102 -3.54 -9.89 -4.55
CA VAL A 102 -4.20 -10.28 -5.79
C VAL A 102 -3.21 -10.19 -6.95
N LYS A 103 -3.21 -11.23 -7.79
CA LYS A 103 -2.41 -11.30 -9.00
C LYS A 103 -2.91 -10.24 -9.96
N GLY A 104 -2.26 -9.07 -9.99
CA GLY A 104 -2.46 -8.11 -11.08
C GLY A 104 -2.12 -8.80 -12.40
N GLY A 105 -3.04 -8.75 -13.37
CA GLY A 105 -2.70 -9.03 -14.77
C GLY A 105 -1.66 -8.01 -15.27
N GLU A 106 -1.03 -8.29 -16.43
CA GLU A 106 -0.01 -7.51 -17.18
C GLU A 106 1.22 -6.96 -16.42
N GLU A 107 1.14 -6.60 -15.13
CA GLU A 107 2.24 -6.08 -14.30
C GLU A 107 3.28 -7.14 -13.89
N ASN A 108 3.17 -8.38 -14.40
CA ASN A 108 4.14 -9.46 -14.14
C ASN A 108 5.15 -9.67 -15.28
N GLU A 109 5.11 -8.87 -16.35
CA GLU A 109 6.15 -8.82 -17.40
C GLU A 109 7.16 -7.69 -17.14
#